data_AF-A0A1Y2GCS2-F1
#
_entry.id   AF-A0A1Y2GCS2-F1
#
_cell.length_a   1.000
_cell.length_b   1.000
_cell.length_c   1.000
_cell.angle_alpha   90.00
_cell.angle_beta   90.00
_cell.angle_gamma   90.00
#
_symmetry.space_group_name_H-M   'P 1'
#
loop_
_entity.id
_entity.type
_entity.pdbx_description
1 polymer ?
#
loop_
_entity_poly.entity_id
_entity_poly.type
_entity_poly.pdbx_seq_one_letter_code
_entity_poly.pdbx_strand_id
1 'polypeptide(L)'
;MDPLPSSSPSTPPSPEGFIYVGPASNFLPSKSNAEMNEDLNETEKCAVSQTACERKIAKDGDEYLIKVVEIPQPAGRYPPQKRVAISYFRKKWYGFINICPHQGSALDRGAMVDIEDMGIVWGAGITCTLHNWTFDASSGQSDSSRFVIDTYDVKEIDGHVFVSQAPRNAHVLGPRRDFGGRELN
;
A
#
# COMPACT_ATOMS: atom_id res chain seq x y z
N MET A 1 9.66 37.73 28.70
CA MET A 1 9.31 37.33 27.33
C MET A 1 9.06 35.84 27.38
N ASP A 2 7.80 35.45 27.50
CA ASP A 2 7.44 34.04 27.56
C ASP A 2 7.49 33.44 26.15
N PRO A 3 8.05 32.24 25.96
CA PRO A 3 8.07 31.60 24.65
C PRO A 3 6.64 31.21 24.26
N LEU A 4 6.24 31.58 23.04
CA LEU A 4 4.97 31.16 22.47
C LEU A 4 4.86 29.63 22.46
N PRO A 5 3.71 29.04 22.84
CA PRO A 5 3.53 27.60 22.79
C PRO A 5 3.63 27.13 21.33
N SER A 6 4.55 26.21 21.07
CA SER A 6 4.65 25.52 19.78
C SER A 6 3.37 24.70 19.59
N SER A 7 2.43 25.20 18.79
CA SER A 7 1.24 24.44 18.41
C SER A 7 1.69 23.28 17.54
N SER A 8 1.69 22.08 18.12
CA SER A 8 1.78 20.83 17.37
C SER A 8 0.72 20.85 16.25
N PRO A 9 1.05 20.46 15.01
CA PRO A 9 0.04 20.41 13.95
C PRO A 9 -1.07 19.44 14.38
N SER A 10 -2.29 19.97 14.52
CA SER A 10 -3.46 19.16 14.83
C SER A 10 -3.82 18.31 13.60
N THR A 11 -4.03 17.01 13.79
CA THR A 11 -4.53 16.11 12.73
C THR A 11 -5.83 16.68 12.15
N PRO A 12 -5.95 16.84 10.82
CA PRO A 12 -7.18 17.32 10.21
C PRO A 12 -8.32 16.32 10.42
N PRO A 13 -9.59 16.77 10.41
CA PRO A 13 -10.73 15.87 10.55
C PRO A 13 -10.74 14.83 9.41
N SER A 14 -10.99 13.57 9.76
CA SER A 14 -11.03 12.49 8.76
C SER A 14 -12.23 12.66 7.82
N PRO A 15 -12.05 12.54 6.50
CA PRO A 15 -13.17 12.48 5.58
C PRO A 15 -14.10 11.31 5.91
N GLU A 16 -15.39 11.45 5.59
CA GLU A 16 -16.37 10.38 5.78
C GLU A 16 -15.95 9.10 5.04
N GLY A 17 -15.95 7.96 5.73
CA GLY A 17 -15.54 6.68 5.18
C GLY A 17 -14.03 6.48 5.05
N PHE A 18 -13.21 7.42 5.54
CA PHE A 18 -11.75 7.32 5.57
C PHE A 18 -11.23 7.17 7.00
N ILE A 19 -10.06 6.54 7.13
CA ILE A 19 -9.32 6.36 8.37
C ILE A 19 -7.95 7.02 8.22
N TYR A 20 -7.55 7.78 9.23
CA TYR A 20 -6.20 8.35 9.32
C TYR A 20 -5.16 7.25 9.55
N VAL A 21 -4.11 7.23 8.73
CA VAL A 21 -3.05 6.19 8.79
C VAL A 21 -1.65 6.73 9.07
N GLY A 22 -1.51 8.05 9.23
CA GLY A 22 -0.25 8.71 9.58
C GLY A 22 0.08 9.92 8.69
N PRO A 23 1.14 10.67 9.03
CA PRO A 23 1.64 11.75 8.18
C PRO A 23 2.18 11.20 6.85
N ALA A 24 2.09 11.98 5.78
CA ALA A 24 2.57 11.61 4.44
C ALA A 24 4.06 11.30 4.42
N SER A 25 4.86 11.98 5.25
CA SER A 25 6.29 11.72 5.42
C SER A 25 6.61 10.27 5.81
N ASN A 26 5.68 9.53 6.43
CA ASN A 26 5.87 8.12 6.78
C ASN A 26 5.79 7.17 5.58
N PHE A 27 5.37 7.65 4.42
CA PHE A 27 5.17 6.86 3.21
C PHE A 27 6.02 7.35 2.03
N LEU A 28 6.82 8.38 2.25
CA LEU A 28 7.74 8.91 1.25
C LEU A 28 9.16 8.44 1.57
N PRO A 29 9.95 8.04 0.56
CA PRO A 29 11.36 7.71 0.78
C PRO A 29 12.08 8.92 1.41
N SER A 30 12.84 8.66 2.46
CA SER A 30 13.74 9.67 3.03
C SER A 30 14.77 10.04 1.97
N LYS A 31 14.91 11.32 1.63
CA LYS A 31 16.05 11.80 0.84
C LYS A 31 17.33 11.48 1.61
N SER A 32 18.00 10.37 1.29
CA SER A 32 19.37 10.17 1.74
C SER A 32 20.23 11.14 0.94
N ASN A 33 21.05 11.93 1.64
CA ASN A 33 22.27 12.41 1.00
C ASN A 33 23.03 11.15 0.58
N ALA A 34 23.37 11.08 -0.71
CA ALA A 34 24.06 9.96 -1.30
C ALA A 34 25.40 9.72 -0.58
N GLU A 35 25.47 8.68 0.25
CA GLU A 35 26.70 7.98 0.54
C GLU A 35 26.42 6.49 0.39
N MET A 36 27.05 5.93 -0.65
CA MET A 36 27.06 4.52 -0.99
C MET A 36 27.59 3.74 0.20
N ASN A 37 26.90 2.67 0.59
CA ASN A 37 27.54 1.46 1.08
C ASN A 37 26.71 0.28 0.57
N GLU A 38 27.30 -0.46 -0.38
CA GLU A 38 26.96 -1.86 -0.59
C GLU A 38 27.12 -2.58 0.75
N ASP A 39 26.03 -3.17 1.25
CA ASP A 39 26.09 -4.52 1.80
C ASP A 39 24.68 -5.05 2.05
N LEU A 40 24.44 -6.21 1.45
CA LEU A 40 23.21 -6.98 1.47
C LEU A 40 22.95 -7.56 2.86
N ASN A 41 21.77 -7.31 3.43
CA ASN A 41 20.82 -8.31 3.97
C ASN A 41 19.79 -7.64 4.90
N GLU A 42 18.73 -7.06 4.33
CA GLU A 42 17.57 -6.52 5.08
C GLU A 42 16.45 -7.55 5.26
N THR A 43 16.76 -8.85 5.24
CA THR A 43 15.73 -9.89 5.40
C THR A 43 15.32 -10.13 6.87
N GLU A 44 16.03 -9.56 7.86
CA GLU A 44 15.84 -9.93 9.28
C GLU A 44 15.20 -8.88 10.19
N LYS A 45 14.91 -7.64 9.73
CA LYS A 45 14.29 -6.62 10.61
C LYS A 45 12.76 -6.70 10.72
N CYS A 46 12.09 -7.46 9.86
CA CYS A 46 10.63 -7.53 9.81
C CYS A 46 10.01 -8.53 10.83
N ALA A 47 10.81 -9.09 11.77
CA ALA A 47 10.36 -10.12 12.72
C ALA A 47 10.06 -9.64 14.16
N VAL A 48 10.34 -8.39 14.54
CA VAL A 48 10.34 -8.00 15.98
C VAL A 48 9.45 -6.78 16.34
N SER A 49 8.92 -6.02 15.37
CA SER A 49 8.07 -4.85 15.68
C SER A 49 6.70 -4.96 15.02
N GLN A 50 5.64 -5.07 15.83
CA GLN A 50 4.25 -5.29 15.41
C GLN A 50 3.55 -4.04 14.81
N THR A 51 4.30 -3.04 14.34
CA THR A 51 3.72 -1.84 13.73
C THR A 51 4.50 -1.44 12.48
N ALA A 52 3.96 -1.88 11.32
CA ALA A 52 4.39 -1.58 9.95
C ALA A 52 5.77 -2.12 9.51
N CYS A 53 5.76 -3.09 8.59
CA CYS A 53 6.94 -3.41 7.78
C CYS A 53 7.01 -2.36 6.67
N GLU A 54 8.13 -1.63 6.62
CA GLU A 54 8.43 -0.62 5.60
C GLU A 54 9.53 -1.18 4.70
N ARG A 55 9.34 -1.08 3.38
CA ARG A 55 10.36 -1.48 2.41
C ARG A 55 10.63 -0.36 1.42
N LYS A 56 11.91 0.00 1.30
CA LYS A 56 12.44 0.88 0.25
C LYS A 56 12.76 0.06 -0.99
N ILE A 57 12.27 0.49 -2.14
CA ILE A 57 12.66 -0.07 -3.42
C ILE A 57 12.95 1.10 -4.37
N ALA A 58 14.10 1.04 -5.04
CA ALA A 58 14.44 1.93 -6.13
C ALA A 58 14.21 1.19 -7.46
N LYS A 59 13.42 1.77 -8.36
CA LYS A 59 13.30 1.28 -9.75
C LYS A 59 13.35 2.48 -10.69
N ASP A 60 14.20 2.42 -11.71
CA ASP A 60 14.34 3.45 -12.75
C ASP A 60 14.59 4.87 -12.19
N GLY A 61 15.29 4.97 -11.05
CA GLY A 61 15.61 6.22 -10.37
C GLY A 61 14.51 6.80 -9.48
N ASP A 62 13.30 6.23 -9.50
CA ASP A 62 12.22 6.59 -8.58
C ASP A 62 12.25 5.65 -7.36
N GLU A 63 12.57 6.21 -6.20
CA GLU A 63 12.40 5.52 -4.92
C GLU A 63 10.94 5.52 -4.50
N TYR A 64 10.46 4.40 -3.99
CA TYR A 64 9.15 4.30 -3.36
C TYR A 64 9.21 3.46 -2.09
N LEU A 65 8.18 3.65 -1.25
CA LEU A 65 7.94 2.88 -0.05
C LEU A 65 6.63 2.13 -0.19
N ILE A 66 6.62 0.86 0.19
CA ILE A 66 5.38 0.15 0.49
C ILE A 66 5.30 0.01 2.00
N LYS A 67 4.24 0.56 2.59
CA LYS A 67 3.96 0.48 4.02
C LYS A 67 2.63 -0.20 4.27
N VAL A 68 2.63 -1.17 5.18
CA VAL A 68 1.42 -1.91 5.55
C VAL A 68 0.78 -1.30 6.78
N VAL A 69 -0.52 -1.04 6.70
CA VAL A 69 -1.36 -0.58 7.79
C VAL A 69 -2.48 -1.58 8.07
N GLU A 70 -2.96 -1.59 9.31
CA GLU A 70 -4.13 -2.38 9.70
C GLU A 70 -5.37 -1.48 9.68
N ILE A 71 -6.41 -1.94 8.97
CA ILE A 71 -7.68 -1.24 8.86
C ILE A 71 -8.75 -2.12 9.51
N PRO A 72 -9.59 -1.59 10.41
CA PRO A 72 -10.68 -2.36 11.00
C PRO A 72 -11.67 -2.82 9.93
N GLN A 73 -12.17 -4.04 10.10
CA GLN A 73 -13.22 -4.61 9.25
C GLN A 73 -14.59 -4.47 9.93
N PRO A 74 -15.70 -4.51 9.17
CA PRO A 74 -17.03 -4.58 9.74
C PRO A 74 -17.18 -5.75 10.72
N ALA A 75 -18.05 -5.57 11.73
CA ALA A 75 -18.33 -6.60 12.72
C ALA A 75 -18.71 -7.94 12.07
N GLY A 76 -18.23 -9.04 12.64
CA GLY A 76 -18.48 -10.40 12.13
C GLY A 76 -17.50 -10.87 11.05
N ARG A 77 -16.53 -10.05 10.63
CA ARG A 77 -15.38 -10.47 9.82
C ARG A 77 -14.23 -10.91 10.73
N TYR A 78 -13.67 -12.09 10.48
CA TYR A 78 -12.43 -12.54 11.09
C TYR A 78 -11.36 -12.65 10.02
N PRO A 79 -10.12 -12.20 10.27
CA PRO A 79 -9.65 -11.41 11.42
C PRO A 79 -10.37 -10.04 11.48
N PRO A 80 -10.45 -9.40 12.66
CA PRO A 80 -11.17 -8.13 12.83
C PRO A 80 -10.51 -6.96 12.09
N GLN A 81 -9.28 -7.12 11.62
CA GLN A 81 -8.52 -6.13 10.89
C GLN A 81 -8.02 -6.73 9.57
N LYS A 82 -7.94 -5.90 8.53
CA LYS A 82 -7.32 -6.26 7.25
C LYS A 82 -6.04 -5.47 7.08
N ARG A 83 -5.05 -6.08 6.41
CA ARG A 83 -3.77 -5.44 6.12
C ARG A 83 -3.83 -4.81 4.74
N VAL A 84 -3.67 -3.49 4.67
CA VAL A 84 -3.64 -2.71 3.42
C VAL A 84 -2.24 -2.16 3.24
N ALA A 85 -1.66 -2.41 2.07
CA ALA A 85 -0.40 -1.82 1.65
C ALA A 85 -0.67 -0.47 0.96
N ILE A 86 0.11 0.54 1.34
CA ILE A 86 0.04 1.90 0.81
C ILE A 86 1.40 2.25 0.21
N SER A 87 1.38 2.81 -0.99
CA SER A 87 2.58 3.27 -1.69
C SER A 87 2.32 4.62 -2.35
N TYR A 88 3.30 5.52 -2.26
CA TYR A 88 3.38 6.67 -3.13
C TYR A 88 4.32 6.33 -4.29
N PHE A 89 3.77 6.22 -5.50
CA PHE A 89 4.48 5.76 -6.68
C PHE A 89 4.11 6.64 -7.88
N ARG A 90 5.10 7.05 -8.69
CA ARG A 90 4.89 7.96 -9.84
C ARG A 90 4.02 9.19 -9.49
N LYS A 91 4.30 9.80 -8.33
CA LYS A 91 3.60 10.97 -7.78
C LYS A 91 2.11 10.75 -7.47
N LYS A 92 1.66 9.50 -7.31
CA LYS A 92 0.29 9.13 -7.01
C LYS A 92 0.23 8.14 -5.84
N TRP A 93 -0.83 8.28 -5.04
CA TRP A 93 -1.12 7.37 -3.94
C TRP A 93 -1.85 6.12 -4.42
N TYR A 94 -1.40 4.96 -3.94
CA TYR A 94 -2.02 3.67 -4.20
C TYR A 94 -2.24 2.93 -2.88
N GLY A 95 -3.41 2.30 -2.75
CA GLY A 95 -3.77 1.47 -1.62
C GLY A 95 -4.35 0.15 -2.12
N PHE A 96 -3.84 -0.98 -1.64
CA PHE A 96 -4.31 -2.31 -2.03
C PHE A 96 -4.19 -3.30 -0.89
N ILE A 97 -5.02 -4.34 -0.89
CA ILE A 97 -4.95 -5.39 0.13
C ILE A 97 -3.57 -6.08 0.10
N ASN A 98 -2.96 -6.31 1.25
CA ASN A 98 -1.65 -6.92 1.36
C ASN A 98 -1.71 -8.46 1.37
N ILE A 99 -2.38 -9.04 0.37
CA ILE A 99 -2.47 -10.50 0.21
C ILE A 99 -2.66 -10.87 -1.26
N CYS A 100 -1.80 -11.73 -1.78
CA CYS A 100 -1.95 -12.27 -3.12
C CYS A 100 -3.10 -13.30 -3.14
N PRO A 101 -4.07 -13.18 -4.04
CA PRO A 101 -5.26 -14.02 -4.04
C PRO A 101 -4.99 -15.48 -4.41
N HIS A 102 -3.89 -15.75 -5.11
CA HIS A 102 -3.46 -17.09 -5.49
C HIS A 102 -3.14 -17.96 -4.26
N GLN A 103 -2.04 -17.66 -3.57
CA GLN A 103 -1.50 -18.47 -2.47
C GLN A 103 -1.24 -17.69 -1.18
N GLY A 104 -1.77 -16.46 -1.07
CA GLY A 104 -1.74 -15.69 0.18
C GLY A 104 -0.40 -15.03 0.50
N SER A 105 0.55 -14.96 -0.45
CA SER A 105 1.82 -14.24 -0.24
C SER A 105 1.58 -12.74 -0.02
N ALA A 106 2.37 -12.12 0.86
CA ALA A 106 2.24 -10.70 1.15
C ALA A 106 2.77 -9.85 -0.03
N LEU A 107 1.94 -8.95 -0.54
CA LEU A 107 2.23 -8.12 -1.72
C LEU A 107 3.19 -6.96 -1.42
N ASP A 108 3.32 -6.54 -0.16
CA ASP A 108 4.34 -5.60 0.31
C ASP A 108 5.78 -6.10 0.10
N ARG A 109 5.95 -7.41 -0.11
CA ARG A 109 7.23 -8.00 -0.50
C ARG A 109 7.53 -7.87 -1.99
N GLY A 110 6.54 -7.49 -2.79
CA GLY A 110 6.62 -7.29 -4.22
C GLY A 110 7.30 -5.99 -4.61
N ALA A 111 7.14 -5.63 -5.89
CA ALA A 111 7.61 -4.36 -6.45
C ALA A 111 6.47 -3.62 -7.14
N MET A 112 6.39 -2.31 -6.92
CA MET A 112 5.60 -1.44 -7.77
C MET A 112 6.28 -1.35 -9.15
N VAL A 113 5.49 -1.47 -10.20
CA VAL A 113 5.94 -1.41 -11.59
C VAL A 113 5.01 -0.51 -12.38
N ASP A 114 5.53 0.13 -13.43
CA ASP A 114 4.67 0.76 -14.42
C ASP A 114 3.91 -0.32 -15.19
N ILE A 115 2.64 -0.05 -15.45
CA ILE A 115 1.88 -0.77 -16.47
C ILE A 115 2.09 0.01 -17.76
N GLU A 116 2.94 -0.51 -18.62
CA GLU A 116 3.30 0.11 -19.89
C GLU A 116 2.87 -0.74 -21.08
N ASP A 117 2.59 -0.06 -22.20
CA ASP A 117 2.46 -0.69 -23.51
C ASP A 117 3.11 0.24 -24.55
N MET A 118 4.07 -0.29 -25.32
CA MET A 118 4.84 0.45 -26.33
C MET A 118 5.45 1.78 -25.84
N GLY A 119 5.95 1.81 -24.61
CA GLY A 119 6.59 3.00 -24.00
C GLY A 119 5.61 4.05 -23.48
N ILE A 120 4.30 3.77 -23.47
CA ILE A 120 3.28 4.61 -22.84
C ILE A 120 2.92 3.99 -21.49
N VAL A 121 3.08 4.77 -20.41
CA VAL A 121 2.69 4.36 -19.05
C VAL A 121 1.21 4.63 -18.84
N TRP A 122 0.43 3.56 -18.68
CA TRP A 122 -1.02 3.59 -18.47
C TRP A 122 -1.41 3.58 -16.99
N GLY A 123 -0.52 3.10 -16.13
CA GLY A 123 -0.80 2.99 -14.71
C GLY A 123 0.35 2.40 -13.92
N ALA A 124 0.02 1.89 -12.74
CA ALA A 124 0.96 1.23 -11.85
C ALA A 124 0.38 -0.10 -11.39
N GLY A 125 1.25 -1.10 -11.26
CA GLY A 125 0.90 -2.42 -10.75
C GLY A 125 1.80 -2.84 -9.61
N ILE A 126 1.35 -3.83 -8.85
CA ILE A 126 2.14 -4.51 -7.81
C ILE A 126 2.40 -5.96 -8.24
N THR A 127 3.69 -6.31 -8.40
CA THR A 127 4.10 -7.65 -8.81
C THR A 127 4.32 -8.54 -7.60
N CYS A 128 3.59 -9.66 -7.54
CA CYS A 128 3.75 -10.67 -6.50
C CYS A 128 5.06 -11.44 -6.66
N THR A 129 5.87 -11.55 -5.60
CA THR A 129 7.18 -12.21 -5.65
C THR A 129 7.13 -13.72 -5.89
N LEU A 130 5.98 -14.37 -5.67
CA LEU A 130 5.90 -15.83 -5.69
C LEU A 130 5.68 -16.38 -7.11
N HIS A 131 4.79 -15.76 -7.88
CA HIS A 131 4.43 -16.22 -9.23
C HIS A 131 4.54 -15.13 -10.29
N ASN A 132 5.05 -13.95 -9.91
CA ASN A 132 5.28 -12.82 -10.79
C ASN A 132 4.02 -12.26 -11.49
N TRP A 133 2.83 -12.52 -10.94
CA TRP A 133 1.59 -11.89 -11.39
C TRP A 133 1.58 -10.43 -10.93
N THR A 134 1.27 -9.53 -11.86
CA THR A 134 1.11 -8.11 -11.57
C THR A 134 -0.36 -7.79 -11.45
N PHE A 135 -0.71 -7.05 -10.41
CA PHE A 135 -2.06 -6.54 -10.21
C PHE A 135 -2.05 -5.04 -10.40
N ASP A 136 -2.94 -4.51 -11.24
CA ASP A 136 -3.14 -3.07 -11.37
C ASP A 136 -3.56 -2.47 -10.02
N ALA A 137 -2.76 -1.53 -9.51
CA ALA A 137 -2.97 -0.92 -8.19
C ALA A 137 -4.19 0.02 -8.14
N SER A 138 -4.80 0.33 -9.29
CA SER A 138 -6.04 1.10 -9.41
C SER A 138 -7.26 0.18 -9.53
N SER A 139 -7.26 -0.75 -10.48
CA SER A 139 -8.41 -1.62 -10.78
C SER A 139 -8.42 -2.93 -9.98
N GLY A 140 -7.25 -3.38 -9.54
CA GLY A 140 -7.03 -4.65 -8.85
C GLY A 140 -6.91 -5.86 -9.79
N GLN A 141 -7.08 -5.68 -11.10
CA GLN A 141 -7.05 -6.78 -12.07
C GLN A 141 -5.63 -7.32 -12.25
N SER A 142 -5.52 -8.64 -12.37
CA SER A 142 -4.26 -9.30 -12.70
C SER A 142 -3.98 -9.27 -14.21
N ASP A 143 -2.71 -9.09 -14.57
CA ASP A 143 -2.22 -9.21 -15.95
C ASP A 143 -2.26 -10.64 -16.50
N SER A 144 -2.12 -11.63 -15.62
CA SER A 144 -1.82 -13.02 -15.96
C SER A 144 -2.85 -14.02 -15.43
N SER A 145 -3.91 -13.54 -14.76
CA SER A 145 -4.90 -14.42 -14.14
C SER A 145 -6.29 -13.77 -14.06
N ARG A 146 -7.30 -14.57 -13.71
CA ARG A 146 -8.66 -14.06 -13.44
C ARG A 146 -8.80 -13.38 -12.07
N PHE A 147 -7.79 -13.46 -11.21
CA PHE A 147 -7.89 -12.95 -9.84
C PHE A 147 -7.89 -11.43 -9.79
N VAL A 148 -8.58 -10.91 -8.79
CA VAL A 148 -8.68 -9.48 -8.49
C VAL A 148 -8.28 -9.24 -7.04
N ILE A 149 -7.53 -8.17 -6.78
CA ILE A 149 -7.24 -7.68 -5.43
C ILE A 149 -8.10 -6.47 -5.09
N ASP A 150 -8.48 -6.31 -3.83
CA ASP A 150 -9.16 -5.11 -3.38
C ASP A 150 -8.22 -3.90 -3.43
N THR A 151 -8.68 -2.81 -4.05
CA THR A 151 -7.98 -1.51 -4.05
C THR A 151 -8.75 -0.49 -3.20
N TYR A 152 -8.02 0.41 -2.57
CA TYR A 152 -8.53 1.38 -1.60
C TYR A 152 -8.18 2.79 -2.05
N ASP A 153 -9.11 3.73 -1.86
CA ASP A 153 -8.81 5.13 -2.09
C ASP A 153 -7.86 5.63 -1.00
N VAL A 154 -6.81 6.34 -1.42
CA VAL A 154 -5.85 6.98 -0.53
C VAL A 154 -5.87 8.47 -0.80
N LYS A 155 -6.02 9.27 0.25
CA LYS A 155 -6.04 10.73 0.17
C LYS A 155 -4.94 11.31 1.05
N GLU A 156 -4.30 12.35 0.55
CA GLU A 156 -3.43 13.22 1.33
C GLU A 156 -4.14 14.56 1.54
N ILE A 157 -4.29 14.97 2.79
CA ILE A 157 -4.91 16.25 3.19
C ILE A 157 -3.98 16.88 4.21
N ASP A 158 -3.45 18.07 3.91
CA ASP A 158 -2.53 18.82 4.78
C ASP A 158 -1.35 17.96 5.29
N GLY A 159 -0.75 17.14 4.42
CA GLY A 159 0.35 16.25 4.78
C GLY A 159 -0.04 15.05 5.64
N HIS A 160 -1.33 14.73 5.75
CA HIS A 160 -1.86 13.56 6.46
C HIS A 160 -2.50 12.58 5.48
N VAL A 161 -2.19 11.30 5.63
CA VAL A 161 -2.68 10.23 4.76
C VAL A 161 -3.89 9.56 5.37
N PHE A 162 -4.89 9.36 4.54
CA PHE A 162 -6.17 8.75 4.87
C PHE A 162 -6.47 7.63 3.88
N VAL A 163 -7.02 6.51 4.35
CA VAL A 163 -7.43 5.37 3.51
C VAL A 163 -8.90 5.06 3.67
N SER A 164 -9.58 4.74 2.57
CA SER A 164 -10.98 4.35 2.60
C SER A 164 -11.20 3.05 3.38
N GLN A 165 -12.28 2.97 4.15
CA GLN A 165 -12.67 1.76 4.87
C GLN A 165 -13.13 0.65 3.91
N ALA A 166 -13.84 1.02 2.85
CA ALA A 166 -14.34 0.11 1.82
C ALA A 166 -13.41 0.11 0.59
N PRO A 167 -13.31 -1.02 -0.14
CA PRO A 167 -12.60 -1.07 -1.40
C PRO A 167 -13.33 -0.28 -2.49
N ARG A 168 -12.59 0.45 -3.32
CA ARG A 168 -13.13 1.26 -4.42
C ARG A 168 -13.58 0.41 -5.61
N ASN A 169 -12.95 -0.74 -5.79
CA ASN A 169 -13.16 -1.64 -6.92
C ASN A 169 -14.16 -2.76 -6.62
N ALA A 170 -15.11 -2.56 -5.70
CA ALA A 170 -16.14 -3.55 -5.38
C ALA A 170 -16.96 -4.02 -6.60
N HIS A 171 -17.03 -3.20 -7.66
CA HIS A 171 -17.72 -3.50 -8.92
C HIS A 171 -16.93 -4.39 -9.89
N VAL A 172 -15.62 -4.60 -9.67
CA VAL A 172 -14.76 -5.39 -10.57
C VAL A 172 -14.93 -6.88 -10.27
N LEU A 173 -15.43 -7.65 -11.22
CA LEU A 173 -15.67 -9.08 -11.03
C LEU A 173 -14.37 -9.89 -11.07
N GLY A 174 -14.31 -10.96 -10.27
CA GLY A 174 -13.22 -11.93 -10.26
C GLY A 174 -12.99 -12.51 -8.87
N PRO A 175 -12.42 -13.72 -8.78
CA PRO A 175 -12.09 -14.32 -7.50
C PRO A 175 -11.13 -13.42 -6.73
N ARG A 176 -11.47 -13.19 -5.47
CA ARG A 176 -10.66 -12.45 -4.51
C ARG A 176 -10.30 -13.36 -3.37
N ARG A 177 -9.21 -13.05 -2.69
CA ARG A 177 -8.90 -13.61 -1.38
C ARG A 177 -8.99 -12.46 -0.39
N ASP A 178 -10.03 -12.47 0.44
CA ASP A 178 -10.03 -11.70 1.67
C ASP A 178 -9.52 -12.58 2.82
N PHE A 179 -9.22 -11.97 3.95
CA PHE A 179 -8.89 -12.73 5.16
C PHE A 179 -10.09 -13.55 5.73
N GLY A 180 -11.21 -13.66 4.99
CA GLY A 180 -12.36 -14.51 5.31
C GLY A 180 -12.55 -15.71 4.37
N GLY A 181 -11.61 -15.97 3.45
CA GLY A 181 -11.54 -17.20 2.67
C GLY A 181 -12.72 -17.48 1.74
N ARG A 182 -13.58 -16.50 1.44
CA ARG A 182 -14.61 -16.67 0.42
C ARG A 182 -14.08 -16.20 -0.92
N GLU A 183 -13.94 -17.14 -1.86
CA GLU A 183 -14.03 -16.78 -3.27
C GLU A 183 -15.43 -16.18 -3.46
N LEU A 184 -15.50 -14.87 -3.69
CA LEU A 184 -16.73 -14.25 -4.17
C LEU A 184 -16.85 -14.63 -5.65
N ASN A 185 -17.81 -15.51 -5.94
CA ASN A 185 -18.23 -15.86 -7.30
C ASN A 185 -18.94 -14.68 -7.96
#